data_AF-A0A8C6GH61-F1
#
_entry.id   AF-A0A8C6GH61-F1
#
_cell.length_a   1.000
_cell.length_b   1.000
_cell.length_c   1.000
_cell.angle_alpha   90.00
_cell.angle_beta   90.00
_cell.angle_gamma   90.00
#
_symmetry.space_group_name_H-M   'P 1'
#
loop_
_entity.id
_entity.type
_entity.pdbx_description
1 polymer ?
#
loop_
_entity_poly.entity_id
_entity_poly.type
_entity_poly.pdbx_seq_one_letter_code
_entity_poly.pdbx_strand_id
1 'polypeptide(L)'
;MVCGGFSCSKNCLCALNLLYTLVSLLLIGIAAWGIGFGLISSLRVVGVVIAVGIFLFLIALVGLIGAVKHHQVLLFFYMIILLLVFIVQFSVSCACLALNREQQGQLLEVGWNNTASARNDIQRNLNCCGFRSYNPNDTCPASCAKSTQKCSSCAPIIGEYAGEVLRFVGGIGLFFSFTEVCSWTLATLWVFLSSIPPPPLLFYPSNPPILDRRERKEQRRKGVTSVSDLGQAAEVHFLHTNVNQASRFSQHPPVMADTPPSMLNFASQGLGFPQKLLPI
;
A
#
# COMPACT_ATOMS: atom_id res chain seq x y z
N MET A 1 16.46 -16.88 19.24
CA MET A 1 17.10 -16.59 17.93
C MET A 1 16.09 -15.90 17.01
N VAL A 2 16.01 -14.56 17.05
CA VAL A 2 15.31 -13.73 16.06
C VAL A 2 16.35 -12.73 15.55
N CYS A 3 17.21 -13.20 14.65
CA CYS A 3 18.30 -12.39 14.07
C CYS A 3 18.34 -12.55 12.53
N GLY A 4 17.16 -12.65 11.91
CA GLY A 4 17.00 -12.82 10.45
C GLY A 4 16.09 -11.80 9.76
N GLY A 5 15.36 -10.96 10.51
CA GLY A 5 14.36 -10.04 9.95
C GLY A 5 14.95 -8.86 9.17
N PHE A 6 16.11 -8.36 9.59
CA PHE A 6 16.69 -7.13 9.03
C PHE A 6 17.30 -7.33 7.63
N SER A 7 18.04 -8.43 7.44
CA SER A 7 18.62 -8.76 6.14
C SER A 7 17.57 -9.19 5.12
N CYS A 8 16.52 -9.89 5.56
CA CYS A 8 15.45 -10.33 4.68
C CYS A 8 14.64 -9.14 4.14
N SER A 9 14.30 -8.17 5.01
CA SER A 9 13.60 -6.95 4.60
C SER A 9 14.43 -6.09 3.65
N LYS A 10 15.73 -5.90 3.92
CA LYS A 10 16.64 -5.15 3.05
C LYS A 10 16.79 -5.79 1.67
N ASN A 11 16.97 -7.11 1.61
CA ASN A 11 17.10 -7.83 0.34
C ASN A 11 15.78 -7.85 -0.44
N CYS A 12 14.64 -7.98 0.25
CA CYS A 12 13.31 -7.90 -0.37
C CYS A 12 13.06 -6.50 -0.96
N LEU A 13 13.35 -5.43 -0.20
CA LEU A 13 13.17 -4.05 -0.66
C LEU A 13 14.07 -3.74 -1.87
N CYS A 14 15.32 -4.22 -1.86
CA CYS A 14 16.23 -4.09 -2.99
C CYS A 14 15.72 -4.87 -4.23
N ALA A 15 15.28 -6.11 -4.05
CA ALA A 15 14.73 -6.94 -5.12
C ALA A 15 13.45 -6.34 -5.73
N LEU A 16 12.55 -5.79 -4.90
CA LEU A 16 11.34 -5.12 -5.36
C LEU A 16 11.65 -3.88 -6.21
N ASN A 17 12.56 -3.01 -5.75
CA ASN A 17 12.95 -1.82 -6.52
C ASN A 17 13.68 -2.19 -7.82
N LEU A 18 14.49 -3.25 -7.82
CA LEU A 18 15.11 -3.78 -9.04
C LEU A 18 14.06 -4.31 -10.03
N LEU A 19 13.07 -5.05 -9.53
CA LEU A 19 11.94 -5.53 -10.35
C LEU A 19 11.15 -4.36 -10.95
N TYR A 20 10.83 -3.33 -10.16
CA TYR A 20 10.15 -2.13 -10.66
C TYR A 20 10.97 -1.40 -11.73
N THR A 21 12.30 -1.36 -11.58
CA THR A 21 13.21 -0.81 -12.59
C THR A 21 13.11 -1.60 -13.90
N LEU A 22 13.14 -2.93 -13.84
CA LEU A 22 13.02 -3.80 -15.02
C LEU A 22 11.67 -3.62 -15.74
N VAL A 23 10.57 -3.61 -14.98
CA VAL A 23 9.23 -3.39 -15.54
C VAL A 23 9.15 -2.02 -16.24
N SER A 24 9.72 -0.98 -15.62
CA SER A 24 9.72 0.38 -16.19
C SER A 24 10.50 0.46 -17.51
N LEU A 25 11.68 -0.15 -17.56
CA LEU A 25 12.50 -0.22 -18.78
C LEU A 25 11.79 -1.03 -19.89
N LEU A 26 11.07 -2.09 -19.51
CA LEU A 26 10.28 -2.89 -20.45
C LEU A 26 9.09 -2.09 -21.00
N LEU A 27 8.38 -1.32 -20.18
CA LEU A 27 7.29 -0.44 -20.63
C LEU A 27 7.80 0.63 -21.62
N ILE A 28 8.93 1.28 -21.30
CA ILE A 28 9.55 2.26 -22.19
C ILE A 28 10.03 1.59 -23.48
N GLY A 29 10.68 0.43 -23.39
CA GLY A 29 11.22 -0.32 -24.52
C GLY A 29 10.14 -0.77 -25.50
N ILE A 30 9.04 -1.35 -25.00
CA ILE A 30 7.91 -1.79 -25.84
C ILE A 30 7.21 -0.58 -26.48
N ALA A 31 7.02 0.51 -25.73
CA ALA A 31 6.41 1.72 -26.27
C ALA A 31 7.27 2.35 -27.38
N ALA A 32 8.59 2.45 -27.17
CA ALA A 32 9.52 2.96 -28.17
C ALA A 32 9.61 2.06 -29.41
N TRP A 33 9.65 0.73 -29.20
CA TRP A 33 9.61 -0.25 -30.28
C TRP A 33 8.32 -0.13 -31.10
N GLY A 34 7.16 0.02 -30.44
CA GLY A 34 5.86 0.17 -31.10
C GLY A 34 5.74 1.41 -32.01
N ILE A 35 6.44 2.50 -31.67
CA ILE A 35 6.52 3.70 -32.52
C ILE A 35 7.32 3.40 -33.79
N GLY A 36 8.44 2.68 -33.67
CA GLY A 36 9.34 2.39 -34.78
C GLY A 36 8.70 1.57 -35.92
N PHE A 37 7.72 0.73 -35.61
CA PHE A 37 7.00 -0.07 -36.62
C PHE A 37 5.77 0.64 -37.22
N GLY A 38 5.38 1.82 -36.74
CA GLY A 38 4.18 2.51 -37.19
C GLY A 38 2.88 1.72 -36.96
N LEU A 39 2.91 0.68 -36.11
CA LEU A 39 1.78 -0.22 -35.83
C LEU A 39 0.75 0.41 -34.88
N ILE A 40 1.13 1.45 -34.13
CA ILE A 40 0.27 2.09 -33.14
C ILE A 40 -0.05 3.52 -33.60
N SER A 41 -1.27 3.75 -34.09
CA SER A 41 -1.68 5.06 -34.64
C SER A 41 -1.97 6.13 -33.57
N SER A 42 -2.11 5.75 -32.29
CA SER A 42 -2.51 6.69 -31.23
C SER A 42 -1.33 7.15 -30.37
N LEU A 43 -0.69 8.25 -30.79
CA LEU A 43 0.38 8.92 -30.03
C LEU A 43 0.00 9.22 -28.57
N ARG A 44 -1.30 9.43 -28.30
CA ARG A 44 -1.81 9.73 -26.95
C ARG A 44 -1.69 8.53 -26.00
N VAL A 45 -2.07 7.33 -26.44
CA VAL A 45 -2.04 6.13 -25.57
C VAL A 45 -0.59 5.75 -25.30
N VAL A 46 0.25 5.77 -26.34
CA VAL A 46 1.69 5.51 -26.20
C VAL A 46 2.35 6.55 -25.29
N GLY A 47 1.99 7.83 -25.41
CA GLY A 47 2.49 8.90 -24.55
C GLY A 47 2.19 8.68 -23.07
N VAL A 48 0.99 8.21 -22.74
CA VAL A 48 0.63 7.86 -21.35
C VAL A 48 1.50 6.70 -20.84
N VAL A 49 1.67 5.64 -21.63
CA VAL A 49 2.50 4.48 -21.24
C VAL A 49 3.96 4.89 -20.99
N ILE A 50 4.53 5.75 -21.85
CA ILE A 50 5.89 6.27 -21.68
C ILE A 50 6.00 7.12 -20.42
N ALA A 51 5.04 8.04 -20.20
CA ALA A 51 5.04 8.90 -19.02
C ALA A 51 4.97 8.10 -17.72
N VAL A 52 4.11 7.08 -17.66
CA VAL A 52 4.01 6.15 -16.53
C VAL A 52 5.33 5.37 -16.35
N GLY A 53 5.92 4.86 -17.43
CA GLY A 53 7.20 4.14 -17.37
C GLY A 53 8.35 5.00 -16.81
N ILE A 54 8.47 6.25 -17.24
CA ILE A 54 9.50 7.17 -16.73
C ILE A 54 9.27 7.48 -15.24
N PHE A 55 8.02 7.73 -14.85
CA PHE A 55 7.68 8.00 -13.46
C PHE A 55 8.02 6.81 -12.54
N LEU A 56 7.65 5.59 -12.94
CA LEU A 56 7.97 4.37 -12.19
C LEU A 56 9.49 4.13 -12.11
N PHE A 57 10.23 4.43 -13.18
CA PHE A 57 11.70 4.34 -13.18
C PHE A 57 12.34 5.29 -12.17
N LEU A 58 11.89 6.54 -12.09
CA LEU A 58 12.41 7.51 -11.12
C LEU A 58 12.14 7.09 -9.68
N ILE A 59 10.94 6.60 -9.38
CA ILE A 59 10.59 6.09 -8.03
C ILE A 59 11.49 4.91 -7.66
N ALA A 60 11.65 3.95 -8.59
CA ALA A 60 12.48 2.78 -8.37
C ALA A 60 13.97 3.14 -8.15
N LEU A 61 14.49 4.14 -8.87
CA LEU A 61 15.85 4.63 -8.69
C LEU A 61 16.05 5.26 -7.31
N VAL A 62 15.12 6.11 -6.87
CA VAL A 62 15.15 6.71 -5.52
C VAL A 62 15.07 5.62 -4.45
N GLY A 63 14.16 4.65 -4.60
CA GLY A 63 14.04 3.52 -3.66
C GLY A 63 15.30 2.65 -3.60
N LEU A 64 15.92 2.36 -4.74
CA LEU A 64 17.15 1.58 -4.83
C LEU A 64 18.33 2.31 -4.18
N ILE A 65 18.51 3.60 -4.47
CA ILE A 65 19.56 4.43 -3.84
C ILE A 65 19.33 4.48 -2.32
N GLY A 66 18.09 4.59 -1.86
CA GLY A 66 17.73 4.61 -0.44
C GLY A 66 18.09 3.31 0.27
N ALA A 67 17.82 2.18 -0.37
CA ALA A 67 18.14 0.85 0.16
C ALA A 67 19.65 0.58 0.22
N VAL A 68 20.43 1.10 -0.74
CA VAL A 68 21.89 0.87 -0.82
C VAL A 68 22.67 1.81 0.08
N LYS A 69 22.37 3.11 0.05
CA LYS A 69 23.17 4.14 0.73
C LYS A 69 22.82 4.33 2.21
N HIS A 70 21.77 3.68 2.71
CA HIS A 70 21.31 3.80 4.11
C HIS A 70 21.15 5.26 4.58
N HIS A 71 20.85 6.16 3.65
CA HIS A 71 20.69 7.57 3.94
C HIS A 71 19.28 7.79 4.51
N GLN A 72 19.18 8.00 5.83
CA GLN A 72 17.89 8.10 6.53
C GLN A 72 16.93 9.12 5.90
N VAL A 73 17.47 10.25 5.44
CA VAL A 73 16.66 11.30 4.78
C VAL A 73 16.11 10.86 3.43
N LEU A 74 16.83 10.03 2.67
CA LEU A 74 16.37 9.59 1.35
C LEU A 74 15.25 8.55 1.48
N LEU A 75 15.31 7.72 2.52
CA LEU A 75 14.25 6.79 2.88
C LEU A 75 12.99 7.52 3.36
N PHE A 76 13.15 8.68 4.02
CA PHE A 76 12.03 9.56 4.39
C PHE A 76 11.30 10.11 3.15
N PHE A 77 12.03 10.64 2.17
CA PHE A 77 11.43 11.07 0.90
C PHE A 77 10.72 9.93 0.16
N TYR A 78 11.30 8.73 0.17
CA TYR A 78 10.69 7.54 -0.42
C TYR A 78 9.35 7.19 0.25
N MET A 79 9.26 7.28 1.59
CA MET A 79 7.99 7.06 2.31
C MET A 79 6.92 8.11 1.98
N ILE A 80 7.31 9.37 1.78
CA ILE A 80 6.38 10.42 1.32
C ILE A 80 5.86 10.12 -0.08
N ILE A 81 6.72 9.71 -1.01
CA ILE A 81 6.33 9.38 -2.38
C ILE A 81 5.36 8.18 -2.38
N LEU A 82 5.64 7.14 -1.60
CA LEU A 82 4.73 6.00 -1.46
C LEU A 82 3.36 6.41 -0.89
N LEU A 83 3.32 7.35 0.06
CA LEU A 83 2.05 7.88 0.58
C LEU A 83 1.25 8.63 -0.51
N LEU A 84 1.92 9.41 -1.37
CA LEU A 84 1.25 10.10 -2.47
C LEU A 84 0.71 9.10 -3.51
N VAL A 85 1.48 8.07 -3.84
CA VAL A 85 1.04 6.98 -4.74
C VAL A 85 -0.16 6.27 -4.15
N PHE A 86 -0.15 5.95 -2.85
CA PHE A 86 -1.28 5.37 -2.14
C PHE A 86 -2.56 6.22 -2.28
N ILE A 87 -2.47 7.55 -2.05
CA ILE A 87 -3.63 8.45 -2.16
C ILE A 87 -4.20 8.42 -3.58
N VAL A 88 -3.33 8.52 -4.59
CA VAL A 88 -3.76 8.49 -6.01
C VAL A 88 -4.36 7.14 -6.34
N GLN A 89 -3.71 6.03 -5.99
CA GLN A 89 -4.17 4.69 -6.31
C GLN A 89 -5.49 4.35 -5.61
N PHE A 90 -5.64 4.70 -4.34
CA PHE A 90 -6.88 4.54 -3.61
C PHE A 90 -8.01 5.36 -4.26
N SER A 91 -7.73 6.61 -4.63
CA SER A 91 -8.73 7.47 -5.28
C SER A 91 -9.17 6.93 -6.64
N VAL A 92 -8.24 6.47 -7.48
CA VAL A 92 -8.53 5.90 -8.80
C VAL A 92 -9.27 4.58 -8.64
N SER A 93 -8.88 3.72 -7.70
CA SER A 93 -9.54 2.45 -7.44
C SER A 93 -11.00 2.65 -7.03
N CYS A 94 -11.24 3.57 -6.10
CA CYS A 94 -12.59 3.96 -5.69
C CYS A 94 -13.39 4.55 -6.86
N ALA A 95 -12.78 5.43 -7.67
CA ALA A 95 -13.43 6.01 -8.84
C ALA A 95 -13.82 4.95 -9.88
N CYS A 96 -12.96 3.96 -10.14
CA CYS A 96 -13.23 2.86 -11.06
C CYS A 96 -14.34 1.93 -10.56
N LEU A 97 -14.44 1.69 -9.25
CA LEU A 97 -15.49 0.85 -8.66
C LEU A 97 -16.83 1.57 -8.49
N ALA A 98 -16.81 2.88 -8.22
CA ALA A 98 -18.02 3.68 -8.00
C ALA A 98 -18.68 4.17 -9.31
N LEU A 99 -18.07 3.91 -10.45
CA LEU A 99 -18.51 4.42 -11.75
C LEU A 99 -19.81 3.72 -12.21
N ASN A 100 -20.88 4.48 -12.39
CA ASN A 100 -22.17 3.96 -12.89
C ASN A 100 -22.19 3.87 -14.42
N ARG A 101 -23.12 3.10 -14.99
CA ARG A 101 -23.20 2.87 -16.44
C ARG A 101 -23.39 4.15 -17.25
N GLU A 102 -24.14 5.10 -16.73
CA GLU A 102 -24.40 6.39 -17.37
C GLU A 102 -23.13 7.25 -17.42
N GLN A 103 -22.42 7.35 -16.29
CA GLN A 103 -21.15 8.08 -16.19
C GLN A 103 -20.08 7.44 -17.07
N GLN A 104 -20.07 6.10 -17.13
CA GLN A 104 -19.15 5.35 -17.99
C GLN A 104 -19.43 5.63 -19.47
N GLY A 105 -20.70 5.62 -19.86
CA GLY A 105 -21.14 5.92 -21.21
C GLY A 105 -20.75 7.33 -21.64
N GLN A 106 -20.90 8.33 -20.76
CA GLN A 106 -20.49 9.71 -21.04
C GLN A 106 -18.98 9.83 -21.21
N LEU A 107 -18.18 9.19 -20.34
CA LEU A 107 -16.72 9.24 -20.44
C LEU A 107 -16.22 8.58 -21.74
N LEU A 108 -16.82 7.44 -22.11
CA LEU A 108 -16.54 6.77 -23.38
C LEU A 108 -16.95 7.61 -24.59
N GLU A 109 -18.08 8.32 -24.52
CA GLU A 109 -18.56 9.20 -25.60
C GLU A 109 -17.63 10.39 -25.83
N VAL A 110 -17.17 11.01 -24.74
CA VAL A 110 -16.17 12.10 -24.79
C VAL A 110 -14.85 11.58 -25.34
N GLY A 111 -14.36 10.42 -24.87
CA GLY A 111 -13.14 9.78 -25.38
C GLY A 111 -13.24 9.43 -26.87
N TRP A 112 -14.40 8.92 -27.28
CA TRP A 112 -14.73 8.63 -28.67
C TRP A 112 -14.64 9.91 -29.51
N ASN A 113 -15.31 11.00 -29.12
CA ASN A 113 -15.28 12.27 -29.86
C ASN A 113 -13.89 12.94 -29.92
N ASN A 114 -13.03 12.75 -28.92
CA ASN A 114 -11.73 13.40 -28.87
C ASN A 114 -10.64 12.69 -29.68
N THR A 115 -10.81 11.39 -29.99
CA THR A 115 -9.68 10.56 -30.47
C THR A 115 -10.02 9.76 -31.74
N ALA A 116 -9.76 10.35 -32.91
CA ALA A 116 -10.03 9.72 -34.21
C ALA A 116 -9.17 8.46 -34.49
N SER A 117 -7.90 8.45 -34.07
CA SER A 117 -7.05 7.26 -34.25
C SER A 117 -7.54 6.07 -33.42
N ALA A 118 -7.84 6.28 -32.13
CA ALA A 118 -8.34 5.21 -31.27
C ALA A 118 -9.68 4.67 -31.77
N ARG A 119 -10.56 5.54 -32.31
CA ARG A 119 -11.79 5.12 -32.99
C ARG A 119 -11.51 4.12 -34.10
N ASN A 120 -10.62 4.45 -35.03
CA ASN A 120 -10.32 3.59 -36.18
C ASN A 120 -9.76 2.23 -35.75
N ASP A 121 -8.88 2.22 -34.75
CA ASP A 121 -8.29 0.99 -34.20
C ASP A 121 -9.36 0.13 -33.52
N ILE A 122 -10.26 0.74 -32.75
CA ILE A 122 -11.38 0.04 -32.11
C ILE A 122 -12.34 -0.54 -33.17
N GLN A 123 -12.72 0.25 -34.18
CA GLN A 123 -13.62 -0.19 -35.25
C GLN A 123 -13.04 -1.38 -36.04
N ARG A 124 -11.73 -1.37 -36.31
CA ARG A 124 -11.04 -2.49 -36.97
C ARG A 124 -10.97 -3.74 -36.09
N ASN A 125 -10.61 -3.58 -34.82
CA ASN A 125 -10.39 -4.72 -33.91
C ASN A 125 -11.69 -5.36 -33.41
N LEU A 126 -12.71 -4.55 -33.11
CA LEU A 126 -14.01 -5.02 -32.59
C LEU A 126 -15.06 -5.22 -33.70
N ASN A 127 -14.72 -4.96 -34.97
CA ASN A 127 -15.62 -5.07 -36.11
C ASN A 127 -17.00 -4.40 -35.88
N CYS A 128 -16.99 -3.17 -35.36
CA CYS A 128 -18.17 -2.36 -35.09
C CYS A 128 -18.04 -0.98 -35.75
N CYS A 129 -19.16 -0.27 -35.95
CA CYS A 129 -19.16 1.07 -36.57
C CYS A 129 -19.99 2.08 -35.78
N GLY A 130 -19.44 3.29 -35.61
CA GLY A 130 -20.08 4.37 -34.85
C GLY A 130 -20.20 4.07 -33.35
N PHE A 131 -20.51 5.10 -32.55
CA PHE A 131 -20.66 4.92 -31.10
C PHE A 131 -22.04 4.38 -30.76
N ARG A 132 -23.08 5.22 -30.80
CA ARG A 132 -24.47 4.82 -30.57
C ARG A 132 -25.19 4.48 -31.87
N SER A 133 -24.91 5.22 -32.93
CA SER A 133 -25.44 5.01 -34.27
C SER A 133 -24.34 5.21 -35.32
N TYR A 134 -24.59 4.66 -36.50
CA TYR A 134 -23.71 4.76 -37.66
C TYR A 134 -24.57 4.84 -38.92
N ASN A 135 -24.26 5.78 -39.80
CA ASN A 135 -24.87 5.85 -41.12
C ASN A 135 -24.02 5.01 -42.09
N PRO A 136 -24.60 4.09 -42.89
CA PRO A 136 -23.84 3.32 -43.89
C PRO A 136 -23.06 4.17 -44.90
N ASN A 137 -23.41 5.44 -45.08
CA ASN A 137 -22.68 6.37 -45.94
C ASN A 137 -21.41 6.95 -45.29
N ASP A 138 -21.25 6.83 -43.97
CA ASP A 138 -20.05 7.27 -43.27
C ASP A 138 -18.89 6.30 -43.52
N THR A 139 -17.65 6.79 -43.43
CA THR A 139 -16.48 5.94 -43.66
C THR A 139 -16.17 5.14 -42.40
N CYS A 140 -16.29 3.80 -42.45
CA CYS A 140 -15.92 2.91 -41.36
C CYS A 140 -14.81 1.93 -41.78
N PRO A 141 -13.68 1.84 -41.05
CA PRO A 141 -12.57 0.96 -41.41
C PRO A 141 -12.78 -0.52 -41.04
N ALA A 142 -13.88 -0.85 -40.37
CA ALA A 142 -14.22 -2.21 -39.93
C ALA A 142 -14.51 -3.15 -41.12
N SER A 143 -14.25 -4.45 -40.94
CA SER A 143 -14.52 -5.45 -41.99
C SER A 143 -16.03 -5.61 -42.24
N CYS A 144 -16.86 -5.42 -41.21
CA CYS A 144 -18.32 -5.46 -41.31
C CYS A 144 -18.88 -4.41 -42.28
N ALA A 145 -18.24 -3.25 -42.41
CA ALA A 145 -18.70 -2.16 -43.27
C ALA A 145 -18.51 -2.46 -44.77
N LYS A 146 -17.63 -3.41 -45.09
CA LYS A 146 -17.39 -3.89 -46.46
C LYS A 146 -18.37 -5.02 -46.86
N SER A 147 -19.11 -5.57 -45.90
CA SER A 147 -20.10 -6.62 -46.12
C SER A 147 -21.49 -6.01 -46.37
N THR A 148 -22.36 -6.72 -47.08
CA THR A 148 -23.77 -6.34 -47.29
C THR A 148 -24.60 -6.41 -46.00
N GLN A 149 -24.01 -6.87 -44.90
CA GLN A 149 -24.66 -6.98 -43.59
C GLN A 149 -24.55 -5.68 -42.77
N LYS A 150 -25.62 -5.36 -42.04
CA LYS A 150 -25.68 -4.18 -41.15
C LYS A 150 -24.70 -4.35 -39.98
N CYS A 151 -23.71 -3.47 -39.88
CA CYS A 151 -22.75 -3.50 -38.78
C CYS A 151 -23.37 -3.04 -37.44
N SER A 152 -22.91 -3.61 -36.33
CA SER A 152 -23.33 -3.24 -34.98
C SER A 152 -22.64 -1.96 -34.49
N SER A 153 -23.25 -1.30 -33.51
CA SER A 153 -22.70 -0.11 -32.86
C SER A 153 -21.64 -0.47 -31.81
N CYS A 154 -20.61 0.37 -31.65
CA CYS A 154 -19.50 0.07 -30.76
C CYS A 154 -19.79 0.35 -29.27
N ALA A 155 -20.73 1.25 -28.95
CA ALA A 155 -21.01 1.64 -27.56
C ALA A 155 -21.33 0.48 -26.61
N PRO A 156 -22.24 -0.47 -26.93
CA PRO A 156 -22.54 -1.57 -26.01
C PRO A 156 -21.33 -2.49 -25.79
N ILE A 157 -20.56 -2.75 -26.86
CA ILE A 157 -19.39 -3.63 -26.82
C ILE A 157 -18.30 -3.01 -25.94
N ILE A 158 -17.92 -1.75 -26.22
CA ILE A 158 -16.88 -1.05 -25.43
C ILE A 158 -17.35 -0.84 -23.99
N GLY A 159 -18.63 -0.57 -23.79
CA GLY A 159 -19.21 -0.36 -22.46
C GLY A 159 -19.12 -1.61 -21.58
N GLU A 160 -19.38 -2.79 -22.12
CA GLU A 160 -19.27 -4.04 -21.37
C GLU A 160 -17.82 -4.34 -20.98
N TYR A 161 -16.89 -4.31 -21.95
CA TYR A 161 -15.46 -4.52 -21.69
C TYR A 161 -14.87 -3.49 -20.73
N ALA A 162 -15.17 -2.20 -20.91
CA ALA A 162 -14.66 -1.16 -20.03
C ALA A 162 -15.20 -1.33 -18.61
N GLY A 163 -16.46 -1.72 -18.43
CA GLY A 163 -17.05 -1.93 -17.10
C GLY A 163 -16.40 -3.09 -16.36
N GLU A 164 -16.16 -4.22 -17.03
CA GLU A 164 -15.48 -5.37 -16.46
C GLU A 164 -14.03 -5.05 -16.07
N VAL A 165 -13.29 -4.42 -16.99
CA VAL A 165 -11.90 -4.03 -16.76
C VAL A 165 -11.79 -3.00 -15.63
N LEU A 166 -12.65 -1.98 -15.58
CA LEU A 166 -12.64 -0.98 -14.51
C LEU A 166 -12.89 -1.61 -13.14
N ARG A 167 -13.81 -2.56 -13.03
CA ARG A 167 -14.07 -3.28 -11.78
C ARG A 167 -12.89 -4.17 -11.37
N PHE A 168 -12.30 -4.88 -12.31
CA PHE A 168 -11.16 -5.73 -12.06
C PHE A 168 -9.93 -4.93 -11.62
N VAL A 169 -9.57 -3.89 -12.39
CA VAL A 169 -8.44 -2.99 -12.08
C VAL A 169 -8.68 -2.22 -10.79
N GLY A 170 -9.90 -1.73 -10.56
CA GLY A 170 -10.27 -1.06 -9.31
C GLY A 170 -10.14 -1.99 -8.10
N GLY A 171 -10.52 -3.26 -8.24
CA GLY A 171 -10.35 -4.28 -7.20
C GLY A 171 -8.87 -4.57 -6.87
N ILE A 172 -8.04 -4.77 -7.91
CA ILE A 172 -6.58 -4.97 -7.73
C ILE A 172 -5.95 -3.74 -7.07
N GLY A 173 -6.32 -2.55 -7.55
CA GLY A 173 -5.80 -1.29 -7.03
C GLY A 173 -6.14 -1.08 -5.56
N LEU A 174 -7.37 -1.42 -5.14
CA LEU A 174 -7.81 -1.39 -3.76
C LEU A 174 -7.03 -2.39 -2.88
N PHE A 175 -6.87 -3.63 -3.36
CA PHE A 175 -6.09 -4.66 -2.66
C PHE A 175 -4.65 -4.20 -2.42
N PHE A 176 -3.99 -3.68 -3.45
CA PHE A 176 -2.63 -3.17 -3.33
C PHE A 176 -2.55 -1.97 -2.38
N SER A 177 -3.54 -1.05 -2.42
CA SER A 177 -3.62 0.07 -1.48
C SER A 177 -3.66 -0.40 -0.02
N PHE A 178 -4.38 -1.49 0.29
CA PHE A 178 -4.35 -2.08 1.63
C PHE A 178 -2.96 -2.60 2.01
N THR A 179 -2.24 -3.25 1.08
CA THR A 179 -0.88 -3.74 1.33
C THR A 179 0.11 -2.58 1.55
N GLU A 180 -0.09 -1.43 0.90
CA GLU A 180 0.70 -0.22 1.12
C GLU A 180 0.45 0.41 2.49
N VAL A 181 -0.81 0.46 2.96
CA VAL A 181 -1.13 0.94 4.32
C VAL A 181 -0.49 0.06 5.39
N CYS A 182 -0.56 -1.26 5.22
CA CYS A 182 0.13 -2.21 6.10
C CYS A 182 1.65 -2.00 6.05
N SER A 183 2.21 -1.78 4.86
CA SER A 183 3.65 -1.49 4.72
C SER A 183 4.05 -0.19 5.40
N TRP A 184 3.24 0.87 5.29
CA TRP A 184 3.51 2.15 5.91
C TRP A 184 3.45 2.08 7.44
N THR A 185 2.45 1.41 8.00
CA THR A 185 2.33 1.20 9.46
C THR A 185 3.49 0.36 10.00
N LEU A 186 3.90 -0.70 9.29
CA LEU A 186 5.07 -1.51 9.68
C LEU A 186 6.40 -0.73 9.54
N ALA A 187 6.57 0.05 8.48
CA ALA A 187 7.79 0.83 8.24
C ALA A 187 7.96 1.96 9.28
N THR A 188 6.88 2.68 9.58
CA THR A 188 6.89 3.74 10.61
C THR A 188 7.09 3.17 12.01
N LEU A 189 6.44 2.05 12.33
CA LEU A 189 6.69 1.32 13.58
C LEU A 189 8.16 0.88 13.68
N TRP A 190 8.74 0.37 12.60
CA TRP A 190 10.14 -0.05 12.58
C TRP A 190 11.10 1.14 12.76
N VAL A 191 10.85 2.28 12.11
CA VAL A 191 11.63 3.52 12.29
C VAL A 191 11.50 4.05 13.72
N PHE A 192 10.29 4.02 14.28
CA PHE A 192 10.05 4.45 15.66
C PHE A 192 10.78 3.56 16.67
N LEU A 193 10.64 2.23 16.54
CA LEU A 193 11.37 1.25 17.38
C LEU A 193 12.89 1.40 17.26
N SER A 194 13.40 1.75 16.08
CA SER A 194 14.82 2.01 15.84
C SER A 194 15.29 3.37 16.38
N SER A 195 14.36 4.29 16.65
CA SER A 195 14.63 5.62 17.23
C SER A 195 14.50 5.62 18.76
N ILE A 196 13.94 4.57 19.37
CA ILE A 196 14.00 4.38 20.81
C ILE A 196 15.46 4.07 21.17
N PRO A 197 16.15 4.92 21.95
CA PRO A 197 17.50 4.61 22.38
C PRO A 197 17.48 3.28 23.15
N PRO A 198 18.48 2.40 22.97
CA PRO A 198 18.58 1.21 23.81
C PRO A 198 18.50 1.67 25.28
N PRO A 199 17.73 0.96 26.15
CA PRO A 199 17.71 1.30 27.56
C PRO A 199 19.17 1.37 28.04
N PRO A 200 19.54 2.38 28.86
CA PRO A 200 20.92 2.50 29.31
C PRO A 200 21.28 1.20 30.01
N LEU A 201 22.21 0.45 29.40
CA LEU A 201 22.85 -0.69 30.03
C LEU A 201 23.56 -0.15 31.26
N LEU A 202 22.95 -0.32 32.44
CA LEU A 202 23.64 -0.15 33.69
C LEU A 202 24.87 -1.08 33.67
N PHE A 203 26.04 -0.46 33.61
CA PHE A 203 27.33 -0.96 34.07
C PHE A 203 27.47 -2.50 34.06
N TYR A 204 27.96 -3.08 32.97
CA TYR A 204 28.70 -4.33 33.07
C TYR A 204 30.11 -3.98 33.59
N PRO A 205 30.50 -4.36 34.82
CA PRO A 205 31.85 -4.08 35.29
C PRO A 205 32.85 -4.88 34.44
N SER A 206 33.79 -4.17 33.83
CA SER A 206 34.83 -4.69 32.94
C SER A 206 35.98 -5.42 33.66
N ASN A 207 35.77 -5.96 34.86
CA ASN A 207 36.76 -6.78 35.56
C ASN A 207 36.16 -8.10 36.03
N PRO A 208 36.63 -9.26 35.53
CA PRO A 208 36.21 -10.55 36.07
C PRO A 208 36.80 -10.75 37.48
N PRO A 209 36.02 -11.21 38.48
CA PRO A 209 36.58 -11.63 39.75
C PRO A 209 37.46 -12.88 39.53
N ILE A 210 38.64 -12.88 40.14
CA ILE A 210 39.56 -14.01 40.14
C ILE A 210 38.89 -15.16 40.91
N LEU A 211 38.34 -16.13 40.19
CA LEU A 211 37.67 -17.30 40.77
C LEU A 211 38.71 -18.27 41.37
N ASP A 212 38.58 -18.54 42.67
CA ASP A 212 39.44 -19.47 43.41
C ASP A 212 39.31 -20.93 42.90
N ARG A 213 40.36 -21.73 43.07
CA ARG A 213 40.46 -23.11 42.54
C ARG A 213 39.40 -24.06 43.09
N ARG A 214 38.75 -23.75 44.22
CA ARG A 214 37.67 -24.58 44.80
C ARG A 214 36.39 -24.50 43.95
N GLU A 215 35.99 -23.32 43.50
CA GLU A 215 34.80 -23.09 42.67
C GLU A 215 34.90 -23.80 41.29
N ARG A 216 36.10 -23.82 40.70
CA ARG A 216 36.39 -24.55 39.44
C ARG A 216 36.25 -26.07 39.54
N LYS A 217 36.40 -26.65 40.75
CA LYS A 217 36.23 -28.10 40.96
C LYS A 217 34.76 -28.47 41.19
N GLU A 218 34.00 -27.58 41.82
CA GLU A 218 32.54 -27.72 42.01
C GLU A 218 31.81 -27.69 40.66
N GLN A 219 32.18 -26.77 39.77
CA GLN A 219 31.60 -26.68 38.41
C GLN A 219 31.94 -27.90 37.55
N ARG A 220 33.15 -28.48 37.68
CA ARG A 220 33.55 -29.68 36.95
C ARG A 220 32.81 -30.94 37.41
N ARG A 221 32.43 -31.04 38.70
CA ARG A 221 31.59 -32.12 39.22
C ARG A 221 30.15 -32.07 38.71
N LYS A 222 29.65 -30.89 38.36
CA LYS A 222 28.28 -30.68 37.86
C LYS A 222 28.15 -30.81 36.33
N GLY A 223 29.22 -31.19 35.63
CA GLY A 223 29.17 -31.50 34.19
C GLY A 223 28.89 -30.30 33.27
N VAL A 224 29.04 -29.06 33.75
CA VAL A 224 28.80 -27.86 32.94
C VAL A 224 30.02 -27.58 32.06
N THR A 225 29.88 -27.78 30.75
CA THR A 225 30.99 -27.63 29.78
C THR A 225 30.81 -26.46 28.80
N SER A 226 29.74 -25.67 28.92
CA SER A 226 29.55 -24.47 28.10
C SER A 226 28.81 -23.32 28.81
N VAL A 227 29.13 -22.08 28.42
CA VAL A 227 28.47 -20.82 28.80
C VAL A 227 26.97 -20.81 28.44
N SER A 228 26.55 -21.71 27.55
CA SER A 228 25.16 -21.92 27.12
C SER A 228 24.22 -22.32 28.26
N ASP A 229 24.67 -23.19 29.19
CA ASP A 229 23.79 -23.77 30.22
C ASP A 229 23.43 -22.76 31.33
N LEU A 230 24.26 -21.73 31.53
CA LEU A 230 24.00 -20.65 32.49
C LEU A 230 22.98 -19.64 31.94
N GLY A 231 22.92 -19.47 30.62
CA GLY A 231 21.94 -18.64 29.94
C GLY A 231 20.54 -19.23 29.98
N GLN A 232 20.41 -20.54 29.78
CA GLN A 232 19.10 -21.22 29.81
C GLN A 232 18.43 -21.16 31.19
N ALA A 233 19.19 -21.27 32.28
CA ALA A 233 18.63 -21.20 33.65
C ALA A 233 18.14 -19.79 34.01
N ALA A 234 18.80 -18.74 33.52
CA ALA A 234 18.41 -17.35 33.76
C ALA A 234 17.18 -16.94 32.93
N GLU A 235 17.05 -17.45 31.70
CA GLU A 235 15.93 -17.16 30.80
C GLU A 235 14.61 -17.79 31.28
N VAL A 236 14.66 -19.01 31.84
CA VAL A 236 13.48 -19.66 32.46
C VAL A 236 13.03 -18.92 33.72
N HIS A 237 13.97 -18.40 34.53
CA HIS A 237 13.65 -17.62 35.73
C HIS A 237 13.03 -16.25 35.39
N PHE A 238 13.46 -15.60 34.29
CA PHE A 238 12.92 -14.30 33.86
C PHE A 238 11.52 -14.40 33.22
N LEU A 239 11.24 -15.49 32.49
CA LEU A 239 9.91 -15.79 31.96
C LEU A 239 8.90 -16.11 33.07
N HIS A 240 9.29 -16.88 34.09
CA HIS A 240 8.41 -17.21 35.21
C HIS A 240 8.09 -15.97 36.08
N THR A 241 9.00 -15.00 36.16
CA THR A 241 8.77 -13.76 36.94
C THR A 241 7.79 -12.81 36.23
N ASN A 242 7.88 -12.68 34.90
CA ASN A 242 6.99 -11.81 34.12
C ASN A 242 5.57 -12.38 33.95
N VAL A 243 5.41 -13.71 33.83
CA VAL A 243 4.07 -14.35 33.80
C VAL A 243 3.35 -14.15 35.14
N ASN A 244 4.05 -14.23 36.28
CA ASN A 244 3.48 -13.98 37.60
C ASN A 244 3.17 -12.50 37.91
N GLN A 245 3.70 -11.58 37.11
CA GLN A 245 3.44 -10.14 37.22
C GLN A 245 2.28 -9.71 36.32
N ALA A 246 2.13 -10.34 35.15
CA ALA A 246 0.97 -10.17 34.28
C ALA A 246 -0.32 -10.78 34.86
N SER A 247 -0.24 -11.92 35.57
CA SER A 247 -1.39 -12.52 36.25
C SER A 247 -1.87 -11.74 37.48
N ARG A 248 -0.99 -10.98 38.14
CA ARG A 248 -1.31 -10.14 39.31
C ARG A 248 -2.08 -8.86 38.98
N PHE A 249 -2.07 -8.41 37.72
CA PHE A 249 -2.80 -7.22 37.27
C PHE A 249 -4.26 -7.50 36.88
N SER A 250 -4.63 -8.78 36.74
CA SER A 250 -5.99 -9.19 36.32
C SER A 250 -6.90 -9.64 37.48
N GLN A 251 -6.43 -9.57 38.74
CA GLN A 251 -7.12 -10.17 39.91
C GLN A 251 -7.72 -9.20 40.94
N HIS A 252 -7.81 -7.90 40.66
CA HIS A 252 -8.48 -6.94 41.56
C HIS A 252 -9.70 -6.24 40.94
N PRO A 253 -10.93 -6.66 41.29
CA PRO A 253 -12.12 -5.81 41.33
C PRO A 253 -12.38 -5.26 42.77
N PRO A 254 -13.34 -4.33 42.96
CA PRO A 254 -13.21 -3.10 43.77
C PRO A 254 -13.72 -3.20 45.22
N VAL A 255 -13.35 -2.25 46.10
CA VAL A 255 -13.98 -2.07 47.43
C VAL A 255 -14.19 -0.57 47.78
N MET A 256 -15.46 -0.26 48.07
CA MET A 256 -16.09 0.97 48.65
C MET A 256 -15.60 1.23 50.09
N ALA A 257 -15.75 2.36 50.79
CA ALA A 257 -16.89 3.25 51.06
C ALA A 257 -16.32 4.52 51.77
N ASP A 258 -16.96 5.70 51.84
CA ASP A 258 -18.19 6.00 52.59
C ASP A 258 -18.90 7.28 52.08
N THR A 259 -20.23 7.26 52.22
CA THR A 259 -21.24 8.35 52.13
C THR A 259 -22.09 8.24 53.42
N PRO A 260 -23.14 9.06 53.76
CA PRO A 260 -23.75 10.31 53.23
C PRO A 260 -24.04 11.29 54.43
N PRO A 261 -25.07 12.19 54.53
CA PRO A 261 -26.16 12.64 53.62
C PRO A 261 -26.25 14.19 53.46
N SER A 262 -27.07 14.85 52.62
CA SER A 262 -28.45 14.63 52.16
C SER A 262 -28.80 15.67 51.05
N MET A 263 -29.98 15.49 50.40
CA MET A 263 -30.70 16.36 49.42
C MET A 263 -30.41 16.00 47.95
N LEU A 264 -31.13 15.11 47.25
CA LEU A 264 -32.59 14.98 47.04
C LEU A 264 -33.20 16.24 46.39
N ASN A 265 -33.23 16.29 45.04
CA ASN A 265 -34.45 16.46 44.22
C ASN A 265 -34.19 17.04 42.82
N PHE A 266 -35.12 16.71 41.91
CA PHE A 266 -35.39 17.26 40.57
C PHE A 266 -34.45 16.77 39.45
N ALA A 267 -34.78 15.75 38.66
CA ALA A 267 -35.98 15.50 37.85
C ALA A 267 -36.30 16.62 36.84
N SER A 268 -36.09 16.28 35.56
CA SER A 268 -36.96 16.61 34.42
C SER A 268 -36.96 18.05 33.86
N GLN A 269 -37.09 18.11 32.52
CA GLN A 269 -37.41 19.28 31.67
C GLN A 269 -36.24 20.26 31.45
N GLY A 270 -35.97 20.79 30.25
CA GLY A 270 -36.67 20.78 28.99
C GLY A 270 -35.91 21.62 27.95
N LEU A 271 -36.40 21.57 26.73
CA LEU A 271 -36.08 22.40 25.56
C LEU A 271 -35.94 23.90 25.89
N GLY A 272 -35.05 24.60 25.16
CA GLY A 272 -35.06 26.06 25.14
C GLY A 272 -33.91 26.69 24.38
N PHE A 273 -34.13 26.98 23.09
CA PHE A 273 -33.41 28.02 22.34
C PHE A 273 -33.40 29.36 23.11
N PRO A 274 -32.45 30.25 22.79
CA PRO A 274 -32.92 31.60 22.46
C PRO A 274 -32.31 32.19 21.19
N GLN A 275 -33.20 32.87 20.49
CA GLN A 275 -33.04 33.75 19.35
C GLN A 275 -32.87 35.20 19.85
N LYS A 276 -31.89 35.95 19.31
CA LYS A 276 -31.77 37.43 19.26
C LYS A 276 -30.79 37.71 18.12
N LEU A 277 -31.09 38.25 16.93
CA LEU A 277 -31.95 39.32 16.41
C LEU A 277 -31.49 40.77 16.70
N LEU A 278 -31.02 41.40 15.59
CA LEU A 278 -31.01 42.83 15.18
C LEU A 278 -30.01 43.81 15.86
N PRO A 279 -29.76 45.02 15.27
CA PRO A 279 -29.96 45.56 13.90
C PRO A 279 -28.64 46.09 13.28
N ILE A 280 -28.48 46.62 12.06
CA ILE A 280 -29.26 47.42 11.08
C ILE A 280 -28.85 46.96 9.69
#